data_AF-A0A497NEU9-F1
#
_entry.id   AF-A0A497NEU9-F1
#
_cell.length_a   1.000
_cell.length_b   1.000
_cell.length_c   1.000
_cell.angle_alpha   90.00
_cell.angle_beta   90.00
_cell.angle_gamma   90.00
#
_symmetry.space_group_name_H-M   'P 1'
#
loop_
_entity.id
_entity.type
_entity.pdbx_description
1 polymer ?
#
loop_
_entity_poly.entity_id
_entity_poly.type
_entity_poly.pdbx_seq_one_letter_code
_entity_poly.pdbx_strand_id
1 'polypeptide(L)'
;MRALSSEDEVARWYFVLRSPLRLRIIRLLGEKGPLPFKELKRELGAGVGTIYYHLSIMSELVEQDEKRRYYLSELGMRVFTALKDGTLSSVVRRPTVGEAVLKGFLLSPLLRTACEDLRIGIPLAVLMLLLGAFGCSQARLMPVLMFYARTSVSSPIYLFLHYMGQQLLIFLACEGLSILFLRRIGGEAQLAIGVAVASLPMALFPYIYMLTPSDVASVLLPFFHLWAILLICSAISLGKGTRLDRSLPIGIIFMFINMLLLVFLGLLRF
;
A
#
# COMPACT_ATOMS: atom_id res chain seq x y z
N MET A 1 17.90 -24.74 -40.23
CA MET A 1 17.02 -24.78 -39.04
C MET A 1 17.75 -24.14 -37.88
N ARG A 2 17.38 -22.91 -37.49
CA ARG A 2 17.91 -22.22 -36.31
C ARG A 2 16.79 -22.10 -35.29
N ALA A 3 16.92 -22.81 -34.19
CA ALA A 3 16.16 -22.54 -32.96
C ALA A 3 16.70 -21.23 -32.37
N LEU A 4 16.19 -20.10 -32.85
CA LEU A 4 16.39 -18.79 -32.24
C LEU A 4 15.29 -18.60 -31.19
N SER A 5 15.61 -19.09 -29.99
CA SER A 5 15.18 -18.65 -28.66
C SER A 5 13.80 -18.00 -28.56
N SER A 6 12.84 -18.78 -28.01
CA SER A 6 11.58 -18.30 -27.43
C SER A 6 11.72 -17.08 -26.51
N GLU A 7 12.90 -16.84 -25.96
CA GLU A 7 13.20 -15.72 -25.07
C GLU A 7 13.18 -14.35 -25.78
N ASP A 8 13.75 -14.25 -26.99
CA ASP A 8 13.82 -12.96 -27.72
C ASP A 8 12.44 -12.56 -28.27
N GLU A 9 11.65 -13.54 -28.69
CA GLU A 9 10.29 -13.34 -29.16
C GLU A 9 9.35 -12.94 -28.03
N VAL A 10 9.53 -13.52 -26.85
CA VAL A 10 8.78 -13.16 -25.64
C VAL A 10 9.21 -11.79 -25.09
N ALA A 11 10.49 -11.43 -25.19
CA ALA A 11 11.00 -10.13 -24.82
C ALA A 11 10.41 -9.00 -25.69
N ARG A 12 10.15 -9.24 -26.98
CA ARG A 12 9.44 -8.28 -27.85
C ARG A 12 8.06 -7.92 -27.32
N TRP A 13 7.36 -8.87 -26.70
CA TRP A 13 6.02 -8.68 -26.15
C TRP A 13 5.98 -8.15 -24.72
N TYR A 14 7.15 -7.86 -24.13
CA TYR A 14 7.27 -7.33 -22.77
C TYR A 14 6.42 -6.07 -22.53
N PHE A 15 6.35 -5.16 -23.51
CA PHE A 15 5.53 -3.94 -23.40
C PHE A 15 4.03 -4.25 -23.32
N VAL A 16 3.57 -5.29 -24.03
CA VAL A 16 2.17 -5.73 -23.98
C VAL A 16 1.85 -6.36 -22.62
N LEU A 17 2.77 -7.17 -22.08
CA LEU A 17 2.60 -7.87 -20.79
C LEU A 17 2.65 -6.96 -19.55
N ARG A 18 3.10 -5.71 -19.67
CA ARG A 18 3.09 -4.73 -18.54
C ARG A 18 1.70 -4.31 -18.09
N SER A 19 0.68 -4.40 -18.93
CA SER A 19 -0.67 -3.97 -18.55
C SER A 19 -1.43 -5.09 -17.84
N PRO A 20 -1.92 -4.86 -16.60
CA PRO A 20 -2.74 -5.84 -15.90
C PRO A 20 -3.97 -6.27 -16.70
N LEU A 21 -4.58 -5.34 -17.45
CA LEU A 21 -5.77 -5.62 -18.25
C LEU A 21 -5.45 -6.49 -19.47
N ARG A 22 -4.29 -6.28 -20.11
CA ARG A 22 -3.83 -7.11 -21.24
C ARG A 22 -3.47 -8.53 -20.80
N LEU A 23 -2.80 -8.67 -19.66
CA LEU A 23 -2.57 -9.99 -19.03
C LEU A 23 -3.88 -10.72 -18.75
N ARG A 24 -4.89 -9.99 -18.26
CA ARG A 24 -6.22 -10.53 -17.96
C ARG A 24 -6.93 -10.98 -19.24
N ILE A 25 -6.82 -10.23 -20.34
CA ILE A 25 -7.31 -10.63 -21.67
C ILE A 25 -6.64 -11.94 -22.12
N ILE A 26 -5.30 -12.02 -22.05
CA ILE A 26 -4.57 -13.22 -22.48
C ILE A 26 -5.00 -14.45 -21.68
N ARG A 27 -5.07 -14.34 -20.35
CA ARG A 27 -5.50 -15.45 -19.49
C ARG A 27 -6.93 -15.88 -19.78
N LEU A 28 -7.84 -14.91 -19.89
CA LEU A 28 -9.26 -15.19 -20.10
C LEU A 28 -9.50 -15.91 -21.43
N LEU A 29 -8.86 -15.45 -22.51
CA LEU A 29 -8.98 -16.08 -23.83
C LEU A 29 -8.23 -17.41 -23.93
N GLY A 30 -7.10 -17.55 -23.22
CA GLY A 30 -6.34 -18.81 -23.16
C GLY A 30 -7.05 -19.91 -22.35
N GLU A 31 -7.78 -19.54 -21.29
CA GLU A 31 -8.52 -20.48 -20.43
C GLU A 31 -9.91 -20.83 -20.98
N LYS A 32 -10.66 -19.82 -21.44
CA LYS A 32 -12.06 -20.00 -21.88
C LYS A 32 -12.20 -20.17 -23.39
N GLY A 33 -11.14 -19.92 -24.15
CA GLY A 33 -11.17 -19.95 -25.61
C GLY A 33 -11.86 -18.71 -26.22
N PRO A 34 -12.38 -18.82 -27.46
CA PRO A 34 -12.96 -17.69 -28.18
C PRO A 34 -14.20 -17.09 -27.48
N LEU A 35 -14.17 -15.79 -27.17
CA LEU A 35 -15.26 -15.10 -26.47
C LEU A 35 -15.85 -13.93 -27.27
N PRO A 36 -17.17 -13.71 -27.28
CA PRO A 36 -17.77 -12.52 -27.85
C PRO A 36 -17.44 -11.29 -27.00
N PHE A 37 -17.41 -10.09 -27.62
CA PHE A 37 -17.09 -8.83 -26.93
C PHE A 37 -17.92 -8.59 -25.66
N LYS A 38 -19.21 -8.95 -25.68
CA LYS A 38 -20.12 -8.77 -24.54
C LYS A 38 -19.65 -9.55 -23.31
N GLU A 39 -19.18 -10.78 -23.50
CA GLU A 39 -18.66 -11.61 -22.42
C GLU A 39 -17.28 -11.14 -21.99
N LEU A 40 -16.42 -10.81 -22.95
CA LEU A 40 -15.10 -10.23 -22.67
C LEU A 40 -15.23 -8.96 -21.80
N LYS A 41 -16.16 -8.06 -22.15
CA LYS A 41 -16.47 -6.86 -21.36
C LYS A 41 -16.97 -7.20 -19.96
N ARG A 42 -17.88 -8.17 -19.83
CA ARG A 42 -18.45 -8.59 -18.55
C ARG A 42 -17.36 -9.11 -17.60
N GLU A 43 -16.46 -9.94 -18.09
CA GLU A 43 -15.38 -10.55 -17.31
C GLU A 43 -14.28 -9.54 -16.94
N LEU A 44 -13.95 -8.62 -17.86
CA LEU A 44 -12.90 -7.64 -17.65
C LEU A 44 -13.34 -6.46 -16.76
N GLY A 45 -14.62 -6.10 -16.79
CA GLY A 45 -15.17 -4.97 -16.02
C GLY A 45 -14.64 -3.60 -16.47
N ALA A 46 -14.12 -3.49 -17.69
CA ALA A 46 -13.52 -2.28 -18.24
C ALA A 46 -14.45 -1.55 -19.22
N GLY A 47 -14.20 -0.25 -19.42
CA GLY A 47 -14.94 0.58 -20.38
C GLY A 47 -14.76 0.11 -21.82
N VAL A 48 -15.77 0.32 -22.67
CA VAL A 48 -15.80 -0.16 -24.06
C VAL A 48 -14.58 0.34 -24.84
N GLY A 49 -14.30 1.65 -24.82
CA GLY A 49 -13.14 2.23 -25.50
C GLY A 49 -11.80 1.72 -24.95
N THR A 50 -11.70 1.47 -23.65
CA THR A 50 -10.50 0.92 -23.01
C THR A 50 -10.20 -0.49 -23.51
N ILE A 51 -11.23 -1.34 -23.65
CA ILE A 51 -11.06 -2.71 -24.15
C ILE A 51 -10.62 -2.67 -25.62
N TYR A 52 -11.27 -1.87 -26.47
CA TYR A 52 -10.88 -1.74 -27.87
C TYR A 52 -9.46 -1.21 -28.05
N TYR A 53 -9.04 -0.24 -27.24
CA TYR A 53 -7.66 0.27 -27.23
C TYR A 53 -6.64 -0.81 -26.87
N HIS A 54 -6.96 -1.68 -25.90
CA HIS A 54 -6.06 -2.78 -25.55
C HIS A 54 -6.04 -3.87 -26.60
N LEU A 55 -7.19 -4.21 -27.19
CA LEU A 55 -7.28 -5.17 -28.29
C LEU A 55 -6.51 -4.69 -29.52
N SER A 56 -6.56 -3.39 -29.85
CA SER A 56 -5.79 -2.84 -30.97
C SER A 56 -4.27 -2.89 -30.75
N ILE A 57 -3.81 -2.70 -29.51
CA ILE A 57 -2.39 -2.89 -29.16
C ILE A 57 -1.98 -4.37 -29.20
N MET A 58 -2.93 -5.27 -28.96
CA MET A 58 -2.72 -6.71 -28.90
C MET A 58 -3.05 -7.40 -30.23
N SER A 59 -3.14 -6.67 -31.35
CA SER A 59 -3.63 -7.21 -32.63
C SER A 59 -2.81 -8.38 -33.16
N GLU A 60 -1.54 -8.50 -32.79
CA GLU A 60 -0.69 -9.65 -33.16
C GLU A 60 -0.86 -10.88 -32.23
N LEU A 61 -1.45 -10.70 -31.06
CA LEU A 61 -1.67 -11.74 -30.05
C LEU A 61 -3.15 -12.16 -29.94
N VAL A 62 -4.06 -11.29 -30.35
CA VAL A 62 -5.51 -11.49 -30.25
C VAL A 62 -6.13 -11.20 -31.60
N GLU A 63 -6.82 -12.20 -32.14
CA GLU A 63 -7.54 -12.14 -33.40
C GLU A 63 -9.05 -12.21 -33.18
N GLN A 64 -9.80 -11.95 -34.25
CA GLN A 64 -11.25 -12.02 -34.24
C GLN A 64 -11.72 -12.99 -35.33
N ASP A 65 -12.60 -13.94 -34.94
CA ASP A 65 -13.14 -14.92 -35.89
C ASP A 65 -14.29 -14.35 -36.72
N GLU A 66 -14.77 -15.12 -37.70
CA GLU A 66 -15.91 -14.76 -38.54
C GLU A 66 -17.19 -14.47 -37.75
N LYS A 67 -17.31 -15.03 -36.53
CA LYS A 67 -18.43 -14.83 -35.60
C LYS A 67 -18.21 -13.66 -34.65
N ARG A 68 -17.21 -12.81 -34.91
CA ARG A 68 -16.84 -11.64 -34.09
C ARG A 68 -16.41 -11.98 -32.67
N ARG A 69 -15.94 -13.21 -32.42
CA ARG A 69 -15.37 -13.64 -31.13
C ARG A 69 -13.87 -13.44 -31.14
N TYR A 70 -13.34 -12.93 -30.03
CA TYR A 70 -11.91 -12.73 -29.85
C TYR A 70 -11.26 -14.02 -29.36
N TYR A 71 -10.12 -14.38 -29.93
CA TYR A 71 -9.34 -15.55 -29.54
C TYR A 71 -7.83 -15.24 -29.62
N LEU A 72 -7.01 -16.06 -28.97
CA LEU A 72 -5.56 -15.90 -29.06
C LEU A 72 -5.04 -16.42 -30.40
N SER A 73 -4.20 -15.62 -31.07
CA SER A 73 -3.42 -16.10 -32.21
C SER A 73 -2.44 -17.20 -31.77
N GLU A 74 -1.75 -17.86 -32.71
CA GLU A 74 -0.69 -18.82 -32.36
C GLU A 74 0.38 -18.18 -31.46
N LEU A 75 0.76 -16.94 -31.75
CA LEU A 75 1.68 -16.16 -30.92
C LEU A 75 1.08 -15.87 -29.54
N GLY A 76 -0.18 -15.45 -29.48
CA GLY A 76 -0.91 -15.26 -28.23
C GLY A 76 -0.96 -16.52 -27.37
N MET A 77 -1.14 -17.68 -27.99
CA MET A 77 -1.19 -18.97 -27.31
C MET A 77 0.18 -19.40 -26.77
N ARG A 78 1.27 -19.14 -27.51
CA ARG A 78 2.64 -19.35 -27.00
C ARG A 78 2.92 -18.47 -25.79
N VAL A 79 2.51 -17.20 -25.83
CA VAL A 79 2.63 -16.27 -24.70
C VAL A 79 1.79 -16.74 -23.51
N PHE A 80 0.55 -17.20 -23.72
CA PHE A 80 -0.29 -17.76 -22.66
C PHE A 80 0.32 -19.01 -22.02
N THR A 81 0.86 -19.92 -22.84
CA THR A 81 1.49 -21.16 -22.38
C THR A 81 2.73 -20.85 -21.54
N ALA A 82 3.59 -19.94 -21.99
CA ALA A 82 4.74 -19.48 -21.21
C ALA A 82 4.32 -18.75 -19.91
N LEU A 83 3.17 -18.06 -19.89
CA LEU A 83 2.61 -17.47 -18.66
C LEU A 83 2.15 -18.55 -17.67
N LYS A 84 1.55 -19.63 -18.17
CA LYS A 84 1.02 -20.74 -17.38
C LYS A 84 2.12 -21.63 -16.81
N ASP A 85 3.16 -21.90 -17.60
CA ASP A 85 4.30 -22.76 -17.25
C ASP A 85 5.34 -22.03 -16.37
N GLY A 86 5.09 -20.76 -16.03
CA GLY A 86 5.94 -19.97 -15.15
C GLY A 86 7.25 -19.49 -15.78
N THR A 87 7.58 -19.86 -17.02
CA THR A 87 8.77 -19.38 -17.74
C THR A 87 8.74 -17.86 -17.95
N LEU A 88 7.55 -17.28 -18.19
CA LEU A 88 7.33 -15.83 -18.28
C LEU A 88 7.26 -15.11 -16.92
N SER A 89 7.11 -15.82 -15.80
CA SER A 89 7.11 -15.19 -14.47
C SER A 89 8.48 -14.60 -14.10
N SER A 90 9.54 -15.06 -14.78
CA SER A 90 10.86 -14.43 -14.76
C SER A 90 10.91 -13.09 -15.52
N VAL A 91 10.06 -12.92 -16.55
CA VAL A 91 10.00 -11.74 -17.44
C VAL A 91 8.94 -10.74 -16.98
N VAL A 92 7.84 -11.17 -16.33
CA VAL A 92 6.88 -10.29 -15.67
C VAL A 92 7.47 -9.76 -14.36
N ARG A 93 8.35 -8.77 -14.52
CA ARG A 93 8.93 -7.89 -13.50
C ARG A 93 9.17 -8.56 -12.15
N ARG A 94 10.36 -9.15 -11.97
CA ARG A 94 10.99 -9.14 -10.65
C ARG A 94 10.95 -7.68 -10.15
N PRO A 95 10.50 -7.42 -8.91
CA PRO A 95 10.49 -6.06 -8.39
C PRO A 95 11.90 -5.49 -8.56
N THR A 96 11.98 -4.30 -9.15
CA THR A 96 13.26 -3.57 -9.23
C THR A 96 13.84 -3.52 -7.82
N VAL A 97 15.17 -3.55 -7.63
CA VAL A 97 15.76 -3.48 -6.27
C VAL A 97 15.16 -2.30 -5.48
N GLY A 98 14.97 -1.15 -6.14
CA GLY A 98 14.28 0.00 -5.56
C GLY A 98 12.81 -0.24 -5.19
N GLU A 99 12.06 -1.03 -5.95
CA GLU A 99 10.66 -1.38 -5.61
C GLU A 99 10.58 -2.41 -4.48
N ALA A 100 11.54 -3.33 -4.38
CA ALA A 100 11.63 -4.25 -3.26
C ALA A 100 11.99 -3.50 -1.97
N VAL A 101 12.97 -2.60 -2.05
CA VAL A 101 13.35 -1.70 -0.93
C VAL A 101 12.17 -0.81 -0.55
N LEU A 102 11.46 -0.22 -1.51
CA LEU A 102 10.28 0.61 -1.24
C LEU A 102 9.15 -0.19 -0.60
N LYS A 103 8.87 -1.42 -1.06
CA LYS A 103 7.86 -2.30 -0.45
C LYS A 103 8.24 -2.70 0.97
N GLY A 104 9.53 -2.94 1.22
CA GLY A 104 10.06 -3.20 2.56
C GLY A 104 9.92 -1.97 3.46
N PHE A 105 10.32 -0.80 2.96
CA PHE A 105 10.23 0.48 3.67
C PHE A 105 8.79 0.85 3.99
N LEU A 106 7.86 0.68 3.05
CA LEU A 106 6.43 0.91 3.28
C LEU A 106 5.75 -0.21 4.06
N LEU A 107 6.50 -1.21 4.53
CA LEU A 107 5.97 -2.41 5.21
C LEU A 107 4.75 -2.99 4.47
N SER A 108 4.73 -2.87 3.14
CA SER A 108 3.57 -3.19 2.32
C SER A 108 3.08 -4.64 2.49
N PRO A 109 3.96 -5.67 2.56
CA PRO A 109 3.49 -7.03 2.81
C PRO A 109 2.87 -7.16 4.22
N LEU A 110 3.48 -6.56 5.24
CA LEU A 110 3.00 -6.61 6.63
C LEU A 110 1.64 -5.93 6.76
N LEU A 111 1.51 -4.70 6.25
CA LEU A 111 0.26 -3.93 6.25
C LEU A 111 -0.84 -4.63 5.45
N ARG A 112 -0.51 -5.19 4.28
CA ARG A 112 -1.49 -5.95 3.48
C ARG A 112 -2.00 -7.16 4.25
N THR A 113 -1.10 -8.00 4.78
CA THR A 113 -1.49 -9.19 5.54
C THR A 113 -2.33 -8.81 6.76
N ALA A 114 -1.95 -7.74 7.48
CA ALA A 114 -2.70 -7.25 8.63
C ALA A 114 -4.11 -6.74 8.26
N CYS A 115 -4.26 -6.05 7.13
CA CYS A 115 -5.57 -5.54 6.68
C CYS A 115 -6.46 -6.60 6.03
N GLU A 116 -5.88 -7.64 5.40
CA GLU A 116 -6.62 -8.72 4.73
C GLU A 116 -7.09 -9.81 5.70
N ASP A 117 -6.25 -10.20 6.67
CA ASP A 117 -6.58 -11.21 7.68
C ASP A 117 -6.73 -10.57 9.06
N LEU A 118 -7.98 -10.33 9.47
CA LEU A 118 -8.31 -9.73 10.75
C LEU A 118 -7.81 -10.55 11.96
N ARG A 119 -7.66 -11.88 11.81
CA ARG A 119 -7.17 -12.75 12.90
C ARG A 119 -5.70 -12.51 13.20
N ILE A 120 -4.92 -12.10 12.20
CA ILE A 120 -3.51 -11.74 12.33
C ILE A 120 -3.37 -10.23 12.60
N GLY A 121 -4.21 -9.43 11.95
CA GLY A 121 -4.21 -7.97 12.06
C GLY A 121 -4.50 -7.47 13.46
N ILE A 122 -5.53 -8.01 14.14
CA ILE A 122 -5.90 -7.60 15.50
C ILE A 122 -4.75 -7.83 16.51
N PRO A 123 -4.17 -9.04 16.66
CA PRO A 123 -3.10 -9.24 17.63
C PRO A 123 -1.86 -8.42 17.28
N LEU A 124 -1.56 -8.23 15.99
CA LEU A 124 -0.46 -7.37 15.57
C LEU A 124 -0.71 -5.90 15.95
N ALA A 125 -1.92 -5.38 15.70
CA ALA A 125 -2.31 -4.03 16.08
C ALA A 125 -2.22 -3.82 17.59
N VAL A 126 -2.75 -4.77 18.38
CA VAL A 126 -2.66 -4.75 19.84
C VAL A 126 -1.20 -4.75 20.30
N LEU A 127 -0.35 -5.59 19.70
CA LEU A 127 1.08 -5.61 20.00
C LEU A 127 1.74 -4.26 19.74
N MET A 128 1.48 -3.62 18.60
CA MET A 128 2.06 -2.31 18.26
C MET A 128 1.56 -1.20 19.19
N LEU A 129 0.29 -1.24 19.60
CA LEU A 129 -0.27 -0.29 20.57
C LEU A 129 0.38 -0.45 21.94
N LEU A 130 0.50 -1.69 22.44
CA LEU A 130 1.14 -1.98 23.73
C LEU A 130 2.62 -1.61 23.71
N LEU A 131 3.33 -1.91 22.61
CA LEU A 131 4.73 -1.55 22.41
C LEU A 131 4.93 -0.04 22.52
N GLY A 132 4.12 0.75 21.83
CA GLY A 132 4.22 2.21 21.87
C GLY A 132 3.84 2.79 23.23
N ALA A 133 2.75 2.30 23.84
CA ALA A 133 2.30 2.77 25.15
C ALA A 133 3.32 2.49 26.25
N PHE A 134 3.91 1.28 26.24
CA PHE A 134 4.98 0.91 27.15
C PHE A 134 6.24 1.76 26.91
N GLY A 135 6.63 1.94 25.65
CA GLY A 135 7.78 2.79 25.29
C GLY A 135 7.64 4.22 25.83
N CYS A 136 6.47 4.84 25.64
CA CYS A 136 6.20 6.20 26.14
C CYS A 136 6.25 6.28 27.67
N SER A 137 5.67 5.28 28.34
CA SER A 137 5.69 5.15 29.81
C SER A 137 7.12 5.10 30.36
N GLN A 138 8.00 4.31 29.74
CA GLN A 138 9.39 4.16 30.18
C GLN A 138 10.26 5.38 29.80
N ALA A 139 10.07 5.94 28.61
CA ALA A 139 10.88 7.05 28.10
C ALA A 139 10.46 8.43 28.64
N ARG A 140 9.33 8.52 29.38
CA ARG A 140 8.71 9.78 29.83
C ARG A 140 8.46 10.77 28.70
N LEU A 141 8.01 10.23 27.56
CA LEU A 141 7.61 11.00 26.39
C LEU A 141 6.10 11.11 26.34
N MET A 142 5.60 12.33 26.20
CA MET A 142 4.19 12.60 25.99
C MET A 142 3.91 12.62 24.49
N PRO A 143 3.11 11.68 23.95
CA PRO A 143 2.70 11.73 22.56
C PRO A 143 1.72 12.88 22.31
N VAL A 144 1.91 13.60 21.21
CA VAL A 144 1.02 14.63 20.69
C VAL A 144 0.77 14.31 19.23
N LEU A 145 -0.38 13.71 18.92
CA LEU A 145 -0.61 12.97 17.66
C LEU A 145 0.58 12.04 17.33
N MET A 146 1.38 12.42 16.32
CA MET A 146 2.55 11.66 15.85
C MET A 146 3.89 12.30 16.23
N PHE A 147 3.90 13.19 17.23
CA PHE A 147 5.11 13.77 17.80
C PHE A 147 5.25 13.36 19.25
N TYR A 148 6.45 13.57 19.78
CA TYR A 148 6.77 13.37 21.18
C TYR A 148 7.29 14.66 21.80
N ALA A 149 6.73 15.02 22.94
CA ALA A 149 7.22 16.09 23.80
C ALA A 149 7.80 15.49 25.08
N ARG A 150 8.93 16.03 25.56
CA ARG A 150 9.45 15.66 26.88
C ARG A 150 8.50 16.23 27.93
N THR A 151 8.12 15.41 28.91
CA THR A 151 7.25 15.85 30.00
C THR A 151 7.87 15.55 31.36
N SER A 152 7.58 16.41 32.33
CA SER A 152 7.91 16.20 33.75
C SER A 152 6.84 15.38 34.48
N VAL A 153 5.72 15.05 33.81
CA VAL A 153 4.66 14.22 34.38
C VAL A 153 5.24 12.88 34.82
N SER A 154 5.12 12.60 36.12
CA SER A 154 5.80 11.47 36.75
C SER A 154 5.00 10.16 36.69
N SER A 155 3.73 10.20 36.27
CA SER A 155 2.83 9.05 36.30
C SER A 155 2.95 8.20 35.02
N PRO A 156 3.50 6.97 35.09
CA PRO A 156 3.70 6.14 33.90
C PRO A 156 2.38 5.64 33.32
N ILE A 157 1.39 5.35 34.18
CA ILE A 157 0.03 4.95 33.78
C ILE A 157 -0.67 6.03 32.97
N TYR A 158 -0.45 7.32 33.31
CA TYR A 158 -1.00 8.43 32.55
C TYR A 158 -0.43 8.46 31.13
N LEU A 159 0.89 8.31 30.97
CA LEU A 159 1.54 8.32 29.65
C LEU A 159 1.12 7.13 28.79
N PHE A 160 0.97 5.95 29.42
CA PHE A 160 0.46 4.75 28.77
C PHE A 160 -0.95 4.98 28.19
N LEU A 161 -1.88 5.46 29.02
CA LEU A 161 -3.25 5.74 28.59
C LEU A 161 -3.32 6.91 27.61
N HIS A 162 -2.47 7.93 27.79
CA HIS A 162 -2.39 9.06 26.88
C HIS A 162 -1.98 8.61 25.47
N TYR A 163 -1.00 7.70 25.35
CA TYR A 163 -0.64 7.12 24.06
C TYR A 163 -1.80 6.39 23.39
N MET A 164 -2.55 5.57 24.14
CA MET A 164 -3.72 4.89 23.60
C MET A 164 -4.78 5.88 23.11
N GLY A 165 -5.01 6.97 23.85
CA GLY A 165 -5.92 8.05 23.44
C GLY A 165 -5.47 8.77 22.17
N GLN A 166 -4.16 9.06 22.05
CA GLN A 166 -3.60 9.67 20.83
C GLN A 166 -3.73 8.74 19.62
N GLN A 167 -3.53 7.44 19.79
CA GLN A 167 -3.73 6.46 18.71
C GLN A 167 -5.18 6.40 18.23
N LEU A 168 -6.14 6.43 19.17
CA LEU A 168 -7.55 6.54 18.82
C LEU A 168 -7.84 7.83 18.05
N LEU A 169 -7.26 8.96 18.47
CA LEU A 169 -7.43 10.24 17.80
C LEU A 169 -6.87 10.21 16.36
N ILE A 170 -5.71 9.59 16.13
CA ILE A 170 -5.12 9.42 14.79
C ILE A 170 -6.07 8.60 13.91
N PHE A 171 -6.61 7.49 14.43
CA PHE A 171 -7.58 6.68 13.70
C PHE A 171 -8.83 7.49 13.31
N LEU A 172 -9.44 8.20 14.27
CA LEU A 172 -10.62 9.02 14.02
C LEU A 172 -10.36 10.14 13.01
N ALA A 173 -9.18 10.77 13.08
CA ALA A 173 -8.77 11.78 12.12
C ALA A 173 -8.59 11.18 10.71
N CYS A 174 -7.96 10.01 10.59
CA CYS A 174 -7.81 9.31 9.32
C CYS A 174 -9.16 8.89 8.73
N GLU A 175 -10.08 8.41 9.57
CA GLU A 175 -11.44 8.05 9.17
C GLU A 175 -12.21 9.29 8.68
N GLY A 176 -12.20 10.37 9.47
CA GLY A 176 -12.86 11.63 9.12
C GLY A 176 -12.33 12.24 7.83
N LEU A 177 -11.01 12.27 7.64
CA LEU A 177 -10.39 12.74 6.40
C LEU A 177 -10.70 11.80 5.22
N SER A 178 -10.76 10.49 5.44
CA SER A 178 -11.14 9.53 4.41
C SER A 178 -12.59 9.73 3.96
N ILE A 179 -13.51 9.96 4.88
CA ILE A 179 -14.91 10.24 4.55
C ILE A 179 -15.01 11.59 3.81
N LEU A 180 -14.32 12.62 4.30
CA LEU A 180 -14.37 13.96 3.73
C LEU A 180 -13.82 14.02 2.29
N PHE A 181 -12.64 13.43 2.06
CA PHE A 181 -11.92 13.54 0.78
C PHE A 181 -12.18 12.38 -0.18
N LEU A 182 -12.33 11.15 0.33
CA LEU A 182 -12.53 9.96 -0.51
C LEU A 182 -14.00 9.58 -0.64
N ARG A 183 -14.91 10.16 0.18
CA ARG A 183 -16.35 9.85 0.23
C ARG A 183 -16.61 8.34 0.33
N ARG A 184 -15.73 7.62 1.03
CA ARG A 184 -15.82 6.17 1.23
C ARG A 184 -16.15 5.86 2.69
N ILE A 185 -17.24 5.11 2.86
CA ILE A 185 -17.68 4.55 4.13
C ILE A 185 -17.34 3.05 4.11
N GLY A 186 -17.04 2.49 5.28
CA GLY A 186 -16.63 1.09 5.44
C GLY A 186 -15.12 0.88 5.41
N GLY A 187 -14.68 -0.31 5.79
CA GLY A 187 -13.25 -0.61 5.97
C GLY A 187 -12.66 -0.10 7.28
N GLU A 188 -13.50 0.28 8.26
CA GLU A 188 -13.09 0.91 9.52
C GLU A 188 -12.16 0.02 10.34
N ALA A 189 -12.48 -1.28 10.46
CA ALA A 189 -11.64 -2.24 11.17
C ALA A 189 -10.27 -2.41 10.50
N GLN A 190 -10.25 -2.48 9.17
CA GLN A 190 -9.01 -2.59 8.39
C GLN A 190 -8.17 -1.31 8.50
N LEU A 191 -8.82 -0.14 8.52
CA LEU A 191 -8.14 1.13 8.75
C LEU A 191 -7.57 1.21 10.17
N ALA A 192 -8.33 0.82 11.19
CA ALA A 192 -7.87 0.82 12.59
C ALA A 192 -6.63 -0.05 12.77
N ILE A 193 -6.64 -1.27 12.21
CA ILE A 193 -5.48 -2.16 12.21
C ILE A 193 -4.32 -1.54 11.43
N GLY A 194 -4.61 -1.02 10.23
CA GLY A 194 -3.60 -0.39 9.39
C GLY A 194 -2.92 0.79 10.07
N VAL A 195 -3.67 1.66 10.76
CA VAL A 195 -3.15 2.82 11.50
C VAL A 195 -2.31 2.38 12.69
N ALA A 196 -2.74 1.35 13.45
CA ALA A 196 -1.96 0.81 14.56
C ALA A 196 -0.62 0.23 14.09
N VAL A 197 -0.63 -0.54 12.99
CA VAL A 197 0.60 -1.10 12.39
C VAL A 197 1.47 -0.02 11.76
N ALA A 198 0.87 0.97 11.08
CA ALA A 198 1.58 2.10 10.50
C ALA A 198 2.26 3.00 11.54
N SER A 199 1.79 2.95 12.78
CA SER A 199 2.39 3.67 13.90
C SER A 199 3.68 3.01 14.43
N LEU A 200 4.12 1.87 13.86
CA LEU A 200 5.35 1.17 14.25
C LEU A 200 6.57 2.11 14.38
N PRO A 201 6.92 2.98 13.42
CA PRO A 201 8.09 3.84 13.55
C PRO A 201 7.99 4.71 14.81
N MET A 202 6.82 5.31 15.05
CA MET A 202 6.61 6.12 16.24
C MET A 202 6.56 5.28 17.52
N ALA A 203 6.06 4.05 17.48
CA ALA A 203 6.06 3.15 18.63
C ALA A 203 7.48 2.70 19.03
N LEU A 204 8.41 2.62 18.06
CA LEU A 204 9.81 2.28 18.31
C LEU A 204 10.65 3.47 18.79
N PHE A 205 10.28 4.69 18.43
CA PHE A 205 11.06 5.89 18.76
C PHE A 205 11.37 6.07 20.26
N PRO A 206 10.45 5.85 21.21
CA PRO A 206 10.74 5.95 22.65
C PRO A 206 11.91 5.08 23.11
N TYR A 207 12.05 3.87 22.55
CA TYR A 207 13.16 2.97 22.86
C TYR A 207 14.48 3.48 22.30
N ILE A 208 14.47 4.01 21.08
CA ILE A 208 15.65 4.63 20.46
C ILE A 208 16.09 5.84 21.28
N TYR A 209 15.14 6.66 21.74
CA TYR A 209 15.38 7.80 22.60
C TYR A 209 16.02 7.41 23.94
N MET A 210 15.67 6.24 24.50
CA MET A 210 16.31 5.72 25.73
C MET A 210 17.74 5.23 25.51
N LEU A 211 18.05 4.71 24.32
CA LEU A 211 19.35 4.12 23.98
C LEU A 211 20.37 5.13 23.42
N THR A 212 19.91 6.31 23.03
CA THR A 212 20.70 7.26 22.23
C THR A 212 20.75 8.64 22.90
N PRO A 213 21.85 9.40 22.76
CA PRO A 213 21.90 10.79 23.23
C PRO A 213 20.76 11.66 22.67
N SER A 214 20.30 12.63 23.47
CA SER A 214 19.14 13.48 23.14
C SER A 214 19.31 14.25 21.83
N ASP A 215 20.53 14.66 21.48
CA ASP A 215 20.81 15.42 20.25
C ASP A 215 20.56 14.57 19.00
N VAL A 216 21.05 13.32 19.03
CA VAL A 216 20.87 12.37 17.92
C VAL A 216 19.40 11.95 17.81
N ALA A 217 18.73 11.69 18.94
CA ALA A 217 17.31 11.33 18.93
C ALA A 217 16.43 12.45 18.33
N SER A 218 16.78 13.72 18.57
CA SER A 218 16.07 14.87 18.00
C SER A 218 16.23 14.97 16.49
N VAL A 219 17.41 14.61 15.95
CA VAL A 219 17.67 14.54 14.50
C VAL A 219 16.94 13.36 13.85
N LEU A 220 16.78 12.24 14.57
CA LEU A 220 16.08 11.06 14.07
C LEU A 220 14.55 11.21 14.07
N LEU A 221 13.98 12.00 15.00
CA LEU A 221 12.53 12.12 15.15
C LEU A 221 11.79 12.51 13.86
N PRO A 222 12.22 13.53 13.07
CA PRO A 222 11.58 13.88 11.80
C PRO A 222 11.60 12.73 10.77
N PHE A 223 12.66 11.93 10.76
CA PHE A 223 12.76 10.77 9.86
C PHE A 223 11.71 9.71 10.22
N PHE A 224 11.58 9.37 11.50
CA PHE A 224 10.56 8.44 11.99
C PHE A 224 9.14 8.97 11.73
N HIS A 225 8.95 10.27 11.87
CA HIS A 225 7.68 10.93 11.60
C HIS A 225 7.28 10.84 10.12
N LEU A 226 8.19 11.19 9.20
CA LEU A 226 7.96 11.09 7.77
C LEU A 226 7.65 9.63 7.38
N TRP A 227 8.40 8.69 7.97
CA TRP A 227 8.17 7.27 7.73
C TRP A 227 6.78 6.82 8.18
N ALA A 228 6.34 7.24 9.37
CA ALA A 228 5.01 6.94 9.89
C ALA A 228 3.89 7.52 9.01
N ILE A 229 4.03 8.75 8.49
CA ILE A 229 3.05 9.35 7.57
C ILE A 229 2.93 8.51 6.29
N LEU A 230 4.04 8.07 5.72
CA LEU A 230 4.02 7.23 4.51
C LEU A 230 3.30 5.90 4.76
N LEU A 231 3.51 5.30 5.94
CA LEU A 231 2.80 4.09 6.34
C LEU A 231 1.31 4.36 6.57
N ILE A 232 0.92 5.50 7.13
CA ILE A 232 -0.49 5.90 7.30
C ILE A 232 -1.18 6.07 5.94
N CYS A 233 -0.52 6.69 4.96
CA CYS A 233 -1.03 6.75 3.59
C CYS A 233 -1.27 5.33 3.03
N SER A 234 -0.32 4.42 3.25
CA SER A 234 -0.47 3.02 2.84
C SER A 234 -1.63 2.33 3.58
N ALA A 235 -1.81 2.60 4.88
CA ALA A 235 -2.92 2.08 5.68
C ALA A 235 -4.28 2.58 5.19
N ILE A 236 -4.40 3.87 4.86
CA ILE A 236 -5.62 4.44 4.27
C ILE A 236 -5.90 3.80 2.91
N SER A 237 -4.89 3.67 2.05
CA SER A 237 -5.01 3.03 0.75
C SER A 237 -5.52 1.60 0.84
N LEU A 238 -4.96 0.80 1.75
CA LEU A 238 -5.35 -0.59 1.96
C LEU A 238 -6.70 -0.72 2.66
N GLY A 239 -6.90 -0.02 3.78
CA GLY A 239 -8.11 -0.08 4.58
C GLY A 239 -9.35 0.41 3.84
N LYS A 240 -9.22 1.48 3.05
CA LYS A 240 -10.32 2.03 2.24
C LYS A 240 -10.37 1.48 0.82
N GLY A 241 -9.45 0.60 0.43
CA GLY A 241 -9.38 0.01 -0.91
C GLY A 241 -9.21 1.04 -2.04
N THR A 242 -8.44 2.10 -1.79
CA THR A 242 -8.13 3.17 -2.74
C THR A 242 -6.69 3.05 -3.21
N ARG A 243 -6.34 3.72 -4.32
CA ARG A 243 -4.96 3.77 -4.80
C ARG A 243 -4.15 4.75 -3.92
N LEU A 244 -2.84 4.46 -3.74
CA LEU A 244 -1.95 5.24 -2.87
C LEU A 244 -1.88 6.72 -3.27
N ASP A 245 -1.91 7.02 -4.57
CA ASP A 245 -1.96 8.37 -5.14
C ASP A 245 -3.09 9.24 -4.55
N ARG A 246 -4.25 8.65 -4.24
CA ARG A 246 -5.38 9.36 -3.62
C ARG A 246 -5.26 9.52 -2.11
N SER A 247 -4.44 8.70 -1.46
CA SER A 247 -4.21 8.77 0.00
C SER A 247 -3.10 9.75 0.40
N LEU A 248 -2.14 10.02 -0.50
CA LEU A 248 -1.02 10.93 -0.21
C LEU A 248 -1.45 12.35 0.20
N PRO A 249 -2.44 13.00 -0.45
CA PRO A 249 -2.92 14.31 -0.01
C PRO A 249 -3.45 14.31 1.43
N ILE A 250 -4.06 13.20 1.86
CA ILE A 250 -4.59 13.05 3.22
C ILE A 250 -3.44 13.04 4.23
N GLY A 251 -2.37 12.29 3.95
CA GLY A 251 -1.18 12.28 4.81
C GLY A 251 -0.49 13.64 4.89
N ILE A 252 -0.44 14.38 3.78
CA ILE A 252 0.10 15.75 3.77
C ILE A 252 -0.75 16.68 4.63
N ILE A 253 -2.07 16.67 4.47
CA ILE A 253 -2.99 17.46 5.30
C ILE A 253 -2.82 17.11 6.77
N PHE A 254 -2.71 15.82 7.08
CA PHE A 254 -2.50 15.34 8.44
C PHE A 254 -1.18 15.86 9.04
N MET A 255 -0.10 15.86 8.26
CA MET A 255 1.18 16.46 8.65
C MET A 255 1.05 17.96 8.96
N PHE A 256 0.35 18.71 8.10
CA PHE A 256 0.11 20.14 8.32
C PHE A 256 -0.70 20.41 9.59
N ILE A 257 -1.77 19.64 9.83
CA ILE A 257 -2.57 19.74 11.05
C ILE A 257 -1.68 19.50 12.28
N ASN A 258 -0.83 18.47 12.23
CA ASN A 258 0.06 18.15 13.33
C ASN A 258 1.09 19.26 13.57
N MET A 259 1.68 19.82 12.51
CA MET A 259 2.60 20.95 12.62
C MET A 259 1.94 22.20 13.23
N LEU A 260 0.74 22.55 12.77
CA LEU A 260 -0.03 23.69 13.31
C LEU A 260 -0.34 23.49 14.79
N LEU A 261 -0.74 22.27 15.18
CA LEU A 261 -1.05 21.93 16.55
C LEU A 261 0.18 22.06 17.47
N LEU A 262 1.35 21.64 17.00
CA LEU A 262 2.60 21.80 17.77
C LEU A 262 3.02 23.25 17.94
N VAL A 263 2.86 24.07 16.90
CA VAL A 263 3.11 25.52 16.98
C VAL A 263 2.16 26.16 17.97
N PHE A 264 0.86 25.83 17.91
CA PHE A 264 -0.15 26.37 18.82
C PHE A 264 0.10 25.97 20.28
N LEU A 265 0.56 24.74 20.51
CA LEU A 265 0.95 24.25 21.84
C LEU A 265 2.31 24.81 22.33
N GLY A 266 3.00 25.60 21.52
CA GLY A 266 4.31 26.16 21.87
C GLY A 266 5.44 25.13 21.97
N LEU A 267 5.21 23.92 21.43
CA LEU A 267 6.15 22.80 21.43
C LEU A 267 7.16 22.88 20.29
N LEU A 268 6.82 23.61 19.23
CA LEU A 268 7.74 24.02 18.17
C LEU A 268 8.16 25.48 18.42
N ARG A 269 9.40 25.67 18.90
CA ARG A 269 10.06 26.98 18.91
C ARG A 269 11.01 27.04 17.73
N PHE A 270 10.84 28.04 16.86
CA PHE A 270 11.81 28.37 15.80
C PHE A 270 13.10 28.91 16.39
#